data_AF-A0A7Y5V2W2-F1
#
_entry.id   AF-A0A7Y5V2W2-F1
#
_cell.length_a   1.000
_cell.length_b   1.000
_cell.length_c   1.000
_cell.angle_alpha   90.00
_cell.angle_beta   90.00
_cell.angle_gamma   90.00
#
_symmetry.space_group_name_H-M   'P 1'
#
loop_
_entity.id
_entity.type
_entity.pdbx_description
1 polymer ?
#
loop_
_entity_poly.entity_id
_entity_poly.type
_entity_poly.pdbx_seq_one_letter_code
_entity_poly.pdbx_strand_id
1 'polypeptide(L)'
;MKRPIFALTVVLIASLVVASAVFALATATSVDLSGFSDCTHAGLDIGLESSGADYEAGMAVDANGTVLIQFGHGTALGNFSGIYYGYNYPFYDAPSSPIIGLYASVGNVPATPANTAEWFLIYNCDTQEILHTCFGPFGTCAQTPAEYYAPADSSCPNPLPSGFSVRNIPAGALAYYQPDANTYAGFNLPPGTWYAGAAEDGFVEVWIACQATNVFVPAENVN
;
A
#
# COMPACT_ATOMS: atom_id res chain seq x y z
N MET A 1 -75.15 4.60 -25.52
CA MET A 1 -74.21 5.31 -24.63
C MET A 1 -72.82 4.70 -24.80
N LYS A 2 -71.91 5.37 -25.50
CA LYS A 2 -70.52 4.91 -25.72
C LYS A 2 -69.59 5.62 -24.72
N ARG A 3 -68.83 4.84 -23.95
CA ARG A 3 -67.83 5.31 -22.99
C ARG A 3 -66.47 5.45 -23.70
N PRO A 4 -65.69 6.53 -23.49
CA PRO A 4 -64.33 6.61 -23.98
C PRO A 4 -63.36 5.91 -23.01
N ILE A 5 -62.43 5.14 -23.57
CA ILE A 5 -61.31 4.51 -22.87
C ILE A 5 -60.10 5.44 -23.03
N PHE A 6 -59.60 5.98 -21.92
CA PHE A 6 -58.34 6.72 -21.88
C PHE A 6 -57.19 5.72 -21.73
N ALA A 7 -56.33 5.63 -22.75
CA ALA A 7 -55.08 4.88 -22.68
C ALA A 7 -54.00 5.76 -22.05
N LEU A 8 -53.53 5.35 -20.87
CA LEU A 8 -52.45 6.00 -20.12
C LEU A 8 -51.12 5.34 -20.51
N THR A 9 -50.31 6.02 -21.31
CA THR A 9 -48.94 5.58 -21.65
C THR A 9 -47.98 6.05 -20.57
N VAL A 10 -47.53 5.13 -19.72
CA VAL A 10 -46.49 5.38 -18.72
C VAL A 10 -45.12 5.23 -19.40
N VAL A 11 -44.42 6.34 -19.61
CA VAL A 11 -43.04 6.34 -20.11
C VAL A 11 -42.10 6.19 -18.92
N LEU A 12 -41.54 4.98 -18.75
CA LEU A 12 -40.54 4.67 -17.74
C LEU A 12 -39.16 5.12 -18.26
N ILE A 13 -38.70 6.31 -17.84
CA ILE A 13 -37.35 6.79 -18.13
C ILE A 13 -36.40 6.11 -17.14
N ALA A 14 -35.76 5.02 -17.58
CA ALA A 14 -34.68 4.39 -16.84
C ALA A 14 -33.42 5.27 -16.98
N SER A 15 -33.14 6.09 -15.96
CA SER A 15 -31.91 6.87 -15.86
C SER A 15 -30.72 5.92 -15.68
N LEU A 16 -30.04 5.62 -16.79
CA LEU A 16 -28.78 4.89 -16.78
C LEU A 16 -27.69 5.81 -16.20
N VAL A 17 -27.46 5.70 -14.89
CA VAL A 17 -26.32 6.36 -14.23
C VAL A 17 -25.07 5.60 -14.67
N VAL A 18 -24.43 6.07 -15.74
CA VAL A 18 -23.09 5.60 -16.10
C VAL A 18 -22.16 6.20 -15.04
N ALA A 19 -21.75 5.38 -14.08
CA ALA A 19 -20.66 5.74 -13.18
C ALA A 19 -19.41 5.90 -14.05
N SER A 20 -19.03 7.15 -14.34
CA SER A 20 -17.73 7.43 -14.92
C SER A 20 -16.70 6.93 -13.93
N ALA A 21 -15.99 5.86 -14.26
CA ALA A 21 -14.83 5.44 -13.49
C ALA A 21 -13.88 6.65 -13.44
N VAL A 22 -13.69 7.19 -12.25
CA VAL A 22 -12.62 8.16 -12.01
C VAL A 22 -11.35 7.33 -12.06
N PHE A 23 -10.75 7.26 -13.25
CA PHE A 23 -9.45 6.62 -13.40
C PHE A 23 -8.44 7.41 -12.58
N ALA A 24 -7.64 6.70 -11.78
CA ALA A 24 -6.52 7.33 -11.08
C ALA A 24 -5.58 7.95 -12.13
N LEU A 25 -5.19 9.21 -11.91
CA LEU A 25 -4.36 9.93 -12.89
C LEU A 25 -2.94 9.35 -13.00
N ALA A 26 -2.49 8.64 -11.96
CA ALA A 26 -1.26 7.86 -11.95
C ALA A 26 -1.47 6.59 -11.12
N THR A 27 -1.01 5.45 -11.64
CA THR A 27 -1.05 4.14 -10.98
C THR A 27 0.33 3.51 -11.02
N ALA A 28 0.89 3.19 -9.85
CA ALA A 28 2.13 2.45 -9.74
C ALA A 28 1.89 0.95 -10.05
N THR A 29 2.75 0.35 -10.86
CA THR A 29 2.63 -1.07 -11.27
C THR A 29 3.81 -1.94 -10.86
N SER A 30 4.98 -1.36 -10.62
CA SER A 30 6.16 -2.06 -10.09
C SER A 30 7.21 -1.09 -9.55
N VAL A 31 8.14 -1.59 -8.73
CA VAL A 31 9.41 -0.92 -8.38
C VAL A 31 10.53 -1.94 -8.40
N ASP A 32 11.69 -1.55 -8.91
CA ASP A 32 12.94 -2.30 -8.78
C ASP A 32 14.13 -1.35 -8.61
N LEU A 33 15.27 -1.88 -8.17
CA LEU A 33 16.52 -1.12 -8.07
C LEU A 33 17.18 -1.04 -9.46
N SER A 34 17.48 0.16 -9.94
CA SER A 34 18.19 0.31 -11.21
C SER A 34 19.61 -0.26 -11.09
N GLY A 35 20.08 -0.94 -12.15
CA GLY A 35 21.38 -1.64 -12.15
C GLY A 35 22.64 -0.76 -12.01
N PHE A 36 22.50 0.57 -12.01
CA PHE A 36 23.60 1.51 -11.74
C PHE A 36 23.66 1.98 -10.28
N SER A 37 22.76 1.52 -9.41
CA SER A 37 22.68 2.00 -8.03
C SER A 37 23.86 1.51 -7.19
N ASP A 38 24.55 2.41 -6.50
CA ASP A 38 25.67 2.15 -5.59
C ASP A 38 25.56 3.09 -4.36
N CYS A 39 26.66 3.25 -3.61
CA CYS A 39 26.70 4.13 -2.44
C CYS A 39 26.89 5.63 -2.76
N THR A 40 26.93 6.02 -4.04
CA THR A 40 27.13 7.39 -4.51
C THR A 40 26.10 7.83 -5.56
N HIS A 41 25.32 6.90 -6.09
CA HIS A 41 24.26 7.15 -7.05
C HIS A 41 23.20 6.09 -6.85
N ALA A 42 21.93 6.45 -6.90
CA ALA A 42 20.86 5.45 -6.87
C ALA A 42 19.83 5.69 -7.97
N GLY A 43 19.11 4.65 -8.33
CA GLY A 43 18.02 4.73 -9.29
C GLY A 43 16.91 3.75 -8.99
N LEU A 44 15.69 4.12 -9.37
CA LEU A 44 14.56 3.19 -9.41
C LEU A 44 14.15 2.90 -10.85
N ASP A 45 13.82 1.64 -11.12
CA ASP A 45 13.07 1.26 -12.30
C ASP A 45 11.59 1.18 -11.90
N ILE A 46 10.81 2.20 -12.27
CA ILE A 46 9.42 2.36 -11.81
C ILE A 46 8.43 1.96 -12.91
N GLY A 47 7.50 1.08 -12.57
CA GLY A 47 6.34 0.78 -13.39
C GLY A 47 5.23 1.78 -13.12
N LEU A 48 4.71 2.41 -14.19
CA LEU A 48 3.72 3.48 -14.11
C LEU A 48 2.72 3.41 -15.26
N GLU A 49 1.45 3.66 -14.94
CA GLU A 49 0.41 4.06 -15.88
C GLU A 49 -0.14 5.44 -15.47
N SER A 50 -0.04 6.44 -16.33
CA SER A 50 -0.46 7.81 -16.03
C SER A 50 -1.18 8.48 -17.20
N SER A 51 -2.11 9.39 -16.86
CA SER A 51 -2.71 10.34 -17.80
C SER A 51 -2.89 11.69 -17.12
N GLY A 52 -2.23 12.73 -17.62
CA GLY A 52 -2.29 14.09 -17.07
C GLY A 52 -1.48 14.34 -15.79
N ALA A 53 -0.54 13.47 -15.42
CA ALA A 53 0.41 13.80 -14.36
C ALA A 53 1.27 15.01 -14.78
N ASP A 54 1.48 15.95 -13.87
CA ASP A 54 2.21 17.20 -14.14
C ASP A 54 3.36 17.44 -13.17
N TYR A 55 3.52 16.59 -12.16
CA TYR A 55 4.51 16.73 -11.12
C TYR A 55 5.15 15.39 -10.75
N GLU A 56 6.43 15.46 -10.40
CA GLU A 56 7.16 14.37 -9.78
C GLU A 56 8.03 14.87 -8.65
N ALA A 57 8.25 14.00 -7.68
CA ALA A 57 9.17 14.23 -6.57
C ALA A 57 9.96 12.96 -6.27
N GLY A 58 11.10 13.15 -5.64
CA GLY A 58 11.94 12.06 -5.20
C GLY A 58 12.78 12.44 -3.99
N MET A 59 13.12 11.44 -3.20
CA MET A 59 14.01 11.58 -2.06
C MET A 59 14.87 10.33 -1.92
N ALA A 60 16.16 10.51 -1.62
CA ALA A 60 17.02 9.45 -1.12
C ALA A 60 17.47 9.80 0.30
N VAL A 61 17.41 8.83 1.20
CA VAL A 61 17.72 9.00 2.63
C VAL A 61 18.59 7.85 3.13
N ASP A 62 19.45 8.12 4.12
CA ASP A 62 20.19 7.08 4.80
C ASP A 62 19.32 6.33 5.84
N ALA A 63 19.92 5.31 6.48
CA ALA A 63 19.29 4.53 7.55
C ALA A 63 18.73 5.35 8.72
N ASN A 64 19.34 6.51 9.00
CA ASN A 64 18.97 7.40 10.10
C ASN A 64 17.91 8.44 9.68
N GLY A 65 17.49 8.44 8.41
CA GLY A 65 16.58 9.44 7.85
C GLY A 65 17.28 10.73 7.42
N THR A 66 18.61 10.76 7.36
CA THR A 66 19.35 11.90 6.79
C THR A 66 19.06 11.97 5.30
N VAL A 67 18.57 13.12 4.82
CA VAL A 67 18.32 13.35 3.40
C VAL A 67 19.64 13.50 2.66
N LEU A 68 19.88 12.60 1.70
CA LEU A 68 21.04 12.64 0.79
C LEU A 68 20.73 13.53 -0.42
N ILE A 69 19.51 13.41 -0.96
CA ILE A 69 18.98 14.28 -2.00
C ILE A 69 17.45 14.31 -1.92
N GLN A 70 16.87 15.45 -2.29
CA GLN A 70 15.43 15.61 -2.47
C GLN A 70 15.16 16.54 -3.65
N PHE A 71 14.14 16.24 -4.44
CA PHE A 71 13.70 17.07 -5.55
C PHE A 71 12.20 17.04 -5.73
N GLY A 72 11.69 18.03 -6.45
CA GLY A 72 10.31 18.09 -6.91
C GLY A 72 10.16 19.10 -8.04
N HIS A 73 9.58 18.69 -9.16
CA HIS A 73 9.43 19.52 -10.36
C HIS A 73 8.35 18.98 -11.30
N GLY A 74 8.15 19.66 -12.43
CA GLY A 74 7.26 19.15 -13.48
C GLY A 74 7.77 17.82 -14.04
N THR A 75 6.86 16.89 -14.33
CA THR A 75 7.22 15.57 -14.86
C THR A 75 7.08 15.48 -16.37
N ALA A 76 7.95 14.68 -17.00
CA ALA A 76 7.76 14.23 -18.38
C ALA A 76 6.86 12.99 -18.48
N LEU A 77 6.48 12.38 -17.35
CA LEU A 77 5.69 11.15 -17.25
C LEU A 77 4.18 11.42 -17.22
N GLY A 78 3.72 12.51 -17.86
CA GLY A 78 2.32 12.91 -17.80
C GLY A 78 1.36 11.95 -18.50
N ASN A 79 1.78 11.35 -19.61
CA ASN A 79 1.02 10.33 -20.34
C ASN A 79 1.94 9.14 -20.63
N PHE A 80 2.19 8.33 -19.62
CA PHE A 80 3.17 7.25 -19.66
C PHE A 80 2.53 5.91 -19.32
N SER A 81 2.96 4.84 -19.98
CA SER A 81 2.55 3.47 -19.66
C SER A 81 3.73 2.54 -19.93
N GLY A 82 4.25 1.92 -18.87
CA GLY A 82 5.39 1.00 -18.96
C GLY A 82 6.33 1.11 -17.76
N ILE A 83 7.61 0.80 -17.98
CA ILE A 83 8.69 0.94 -17.00
C ILE A 83 9.57 2.12 -17.40
N TYR A 84 9.72 3.09 -16.50
CA TYR A 84 10.73 4.13 -16.62
C TYR A 84 12.01 3.66 -15.93
N TYR A 85 13.04 3.43 -16.74
CA TYR A 85 14.33 2.96 -16.27
C TYR A 85 15.21 4.12 -15.79
N GLY A 86 15.78 3.99 -14.59
CA GLY A 86 16.74 4.95 -14.07
C GLY A 86 16.14 6.27 -13.58
N TYR A 87 15.07 6.21 -12.80
CA TYR A 87 14.59 7.34 -12.00
C TYR A 87 15.68 7.71 -10.98
N ASN A 88 16.47 8.74 -11.29
CA ASN A 88 17.82 8.93 -10.77
C ASN A 88 17.89 9.82 -9.52
N TYR A 89 18.77 9.45 -8.58
CA TYR A 89 19.09 10.14 -7.35
C TYR A 89 20.61 10.36 -7.27
N PRO A 90 21.13 11.46 -7.82
CA PRO A 90 22.56 11.76 -7.71
C PRO A 90 22.92 12.26 -6.30
N PHE A 91 23.79 11.55 -5.57
CA PHE A 91 24.32 12.00 -4.27
C PHE A 91 25.82 11.69 -4.12
N TYR A 92 26.68 12.71 -4.19
CA TYR A 92 28.12 12.49 -4.37
C TYR A 92 28.89 11.96 -3.16
N ASP A 93 28.33 12.10 -1.95
CA ASP A 93 28.97 11.65 -0.72
C ASP A 93 28.38 10.31 -0.29
N ALA A 94 29.26 9.33 -0.05
CA ALA A 94 28.84 8.03 0.46
C ALA A 94 28.21 8.18 1.85
N PRO A 95 27.03 7.59 2.10
CA PRO A 95 26.41 7.64 3.42
C PRO A 95 27.26 6.87 4.44
N SER A 96 27.13 7.25 5.70
CA SER A 96 27.81 6.56 6.82
C SER A 96 27.28 5.15 7.08
N SER A 97 26.10 4.83 6.56
CA SER A 97 25.45 3.53 6.62
C SER A 97 25.23 3.01 5.20
N PRO A 98 25.42 1.70 4.95
CA PRO A 98 25.19 1.13 3.62
C PRO A 98 23.69 1.03 3.27
N ILE A 99 22.78 1.36 4.19
CA ILE A 99 21.34 1.28 3.96
C ILE A 99 20.82 2.60 3.42
N ILE A 100 20.20 2.55 2.24
CA ILE A 100 19.62 3.70 1.55
C ILE A 100 18.15 3.41 1.27
N GLY A 101 17.29 4.38 1.60
CA GLY A 101 15.90 4.40 1.19
C GLY A 101 15.69 5.35 0.02
N LEU A 102 14.92 4.91 -0.98
CA LEU A 102 14.56 5.67 -2.17
C LEU A 102 13.05 5.82 -2.21
N TYR A 103 12.57 7.05 -2.32
CA TYR A 103 11.17 7.40 -2.47
C TYR A 103 10.95 8.16 -3.78
N ALA A 104 9.90 7.80 -4.51
CA ALA A 104 9.43 8.51 -5.70
C ALA A 104 7.92 8.74 -5.61
N SER A 105 7.44 9.84 -6.19
CA SER A 105 6.03 10.03 -6.49
C SER A 105 5.83 10.75 -7.82
N VAL A 106 4.78 10.37 -8.55
CA VAL A 106 4.40 10.96 -9.85
C VAL A 106 2.89 11.14 -9.86
N GLY A 107 2.42 12.35 -10.19
CA GLY A 107 0.99 12.69 -10.14
C GLY A 107 0.73 14.17 -10.36
N ASN A 108 -0.19 14.74 -9.58
CA ASN A 108 -0.51 16.17 -9.61
C ASN A 108 -0.27 16.84 -8.25
N VAL A 109 -0.22 18.17 -8.26
CA VAL A 109 -0.20 19.00 -7.04
C VAL A 109 -1.57 19.68 -6.86
N PRO A 110 -2.24 19.53 -5.70
CA PRO A 110 -1.82 18.76 -4.52
C PRO A 110 -1.90 17.24 -4.74
N ALA A 111 -0.94 16.52 -4.15
CA ALA A 111 -0.89 15.07 -4.18
C ALA A 111 -1.98 14.45 -3.29
N THR A 112 -2.65 13.43 -3.81
CA THR A 112 -3.70 12.67 -3.14
C THR A 112 -3.60 11.20 -3.56
N PRO A 113 -4.20 10.25 -2.80
CA PRO A 113 -4.25 8.85 -3.22
C PRO A 113 -4.94 8.62 -4.56
N ALA A 114 -5.77 9.56 -5.04
CA ALA A 114 -6.53 9.42 -6.28
C ALA A 114 -5.77 9.91 -7.53
N ASN A 115 -4.74 10.74 -7.37
CA ASN A 115 -4.04 11.39 -8.49
C ASN A 115 -2.52 11.19 -8.49
N THR A 116 -1.96 10.55 -7.46
CA THR A 116 -0.51 10.39 -7.33
C THR A 116 -0.17 8.95 -7.00
N ALA A 117 0.75 8.39 -7.78
CA ALA A 117 1.40 7.11 -7.52
C ALA A 117 2.69 7.35 -6.73
N GLU A 118 3.07 6.38 -5.90
CA GLU A 118 4.33 6.40 -5.18
C GLU A 118 5.04 5.05 -5.19
N TRP A 119 6.35 5.10 -4.97
CA TRP A 119 7.24 3.96 -4.87
C TRP A 119 8.23 4.20 -3.74
N PHE A 120 8.53 3.14 -3.01
CA PHE A 120 9.53 3.12 -1.96
C PHE A 120 10.36 1.84 -2.04
N LEU A 121 11.68 1.97 -1.88
CA LEU A 121 12.62 0.85 -1.89
C LEU A 121 13.72 1.09 -0.88
N ILE A 122 14.10 0.06 -0.11
CA ILE A 122 15.28 0.07 0.75
C ILE A 122 16.28 -0.94 0.19
N TYR A 123 17.53 -0.55 0.04
CA TYR A 123 18.60 -1.44 -0.39
C TYR A 123 19.88 -1.25 0.43
N ASN A 124 20.74 -2.27 0.38
CA ASN A 124 22.12 -2.17 0.83
C ASN A 124 23.00 -1.76 -0.37
N CYS A 125 23.65 -0.60 -0.29
CA CYS A 125 24.42 -0.04 -1.39
C CYS A 125 25.77 -0.71 -1.64
N ASP A 126 26.31 -1.47 -0.67
CA ASP A 126 27.53 -2.27 -0.85
C ASP A 126 27.25 -3.54 -1.67
N THR A 127 26.08 -4.16 -1.47
CA THR A 127 25.71 -5.45 -2.07
C THR A 127 24.66 -5.34 -3.17
N GLN A 128 24.02 -4.18 -3.32
CA GLN A 128 22.82 -3.95 -4.14
C GLN A 128 21.64 -4.86 -3.75
N GLU A 129 21.65 -5.43 -2.55
CA GLU A 129 20.54 -6.26 -2.07
C GLU A 129 19.32 -5.40 -1.73
N ILE A 130 18.19 -5.72 -2.36
CA ILE A 130 16.89 -5.11 -2.06
C ILE A 130 16.36 -5.70 -0.75
N LEU A 131 16.16 -4.84 0.25
CA LEU A 131 15.69 -5.21 1.58
C LEU A 131 14.18 -5.04 1.74
N HIS A 132 13.60 -4.07 1.04
CA HIS A 132 12.18 -3.80 1.06
C HIS A 132 11.72 -3.07 -0.20
N THR A 133 10.49 -3.33 -0.63
CA THR A 133 9.81 -2.61 -1.71
C THR A 133 8.35 -2.35 -1.34
N CYS A 134 7.84 -1.20 -1.74
CA CYS A 134 6.44 -0.80 -1.67
C CYS A 134 6.12 0.08 -2.88
N PHE A 135 4.92 -0.06 -3.43
CA PHE A 135 4.41 0.86 -4.44
C PHE A 135 2.88 0.86 -4.42
N GLY A 136 2.27 2.00 -4.76
CA GLY A 136 0.83 2.13 -4.70
C GLY A 136 0.32 3.57 -4.80
N PRO A 137 -0.93 3.81 -4.36
CA PRO A 137 -1.47 5.16 -4.18
C PRO A 137 -0.63 5.97 -3.18
N PHE A 138 -0.54 7.28 -3.38
CA PHE A 138 0.15 8.19 -2.47
C PHE A 138 -0.31 8.04 -1.00
N GLY A 139 0.64 7.92 -0.07
CA GLY A 139 0.41 7.77 1.36
C GLY A 139 0.21 6.34 1.86
N THR A 140 0.53 5.32 1.04
CA THR A 140 0.49 3.90 1.39
C THR A 140 1.86 3.29 1.70
N CYS A 141 2.94 3.92 1.25
CA CYS A 141 4.32 3.52 1.48
C CYS A 141 5.01 4.42 2.50
N ALA A 142 5.97 3.84 3.23
CA ALA A 142 6.92 4.62 3.99
C ALA A 142 7.74 5.52 3.05
N GLN A 143 8.22 6.65 3.55
CA GLN A 143 9.08 7.57 2.80
C GLN A 143 10.54 7.48 3.24
N THR A 144 10.82 6.83 4.37
CA THR A 144 12.17 6.68 4.92
C THR A 144 12.43 5.29 5.51
N PRO A 145 13.67 4.80 5.55
CA PRO A 145 14.04 3.61 6.30
C PRO A 145 13.70 3.73 7.78
N ALA A 146 13.86 4.92 8.37
CA ALA A 146 13.52 5.17 9.77
C ALA A 146 12.02 4.96 10.04
N GLU A 147 11.14 5.36 9.11
CA GLU A 147 9.69 5.10 9.18
C GLU A 147 9.38 3.61 9.00
N TYR A 148 10.06 2.92 8.07
CA TYR A 148 9.90 1.49 7.86
C TYR A 148 10.37 0.64 9.06
N TYR A 149 11.54 0.98 9.62
CA TYR A 149 12.12 0.32 10.78
C TYR A 149 11.60 0.87 12.11
N ALA A 150 10.77 1.92 12.09
CA ALA A 150 10.16 2.42 13.30
C ALA A 150 9.48 1.24 13.99
N PRO A 151 9.76 0.98 15.27
CA PRO A 151 8.98 0.01 16.01
C PRO A 151 7.52 0.40 15.81
N ALA A 152 6.67 -0.55 15.44
CA ALA A 152 5.23 -0.34 15.30
C ALA A 152 4.82 0.57 16.45
N ASP A 153 4.38 1.78 16.10
CA ASP A 153 4.40 2.99 16.94
C ASP A 153 4.30 2.67 18.44
N SER A 154 5.10 3.25 19.33
CA SER A 154 4.87 3.09 20.78
C SER A 154 3.46 3.55 21.22
N SER A 155 2.72 4.27 20.37
CA SER A 155 1.29 4.56 20.52
C SER A 155 0.37 3.40 20.18
N CYS A 156 0.93 2.28 19.72
CA CYS A 156 0.21 1.11 19.28
C CYS A 156 -0.49 0.48 20.46
N PRO A 157 -1.84 0.59 20.55
CA PRO A 157 -2.54 -0.01 21.67
C PRO A 157 -2.41 -1.54 21.64
N ASN A 158 -2.26 -2.13 20.43
CA ASN A 158 -2.15 -3.57 20.21
C ASN A 158 -0.97 -3.88 19.28
N PRO A 159 0.29 -3.82 19.74
CA PRO A 159 1.44 -4.22 18.93
C PRO A 159 1.31 -5.71 18.55
N LEU A 160 1.92 -6.11 17.43
CA LEU A 160 1.96 -7.51 17.02
C LEU A 160 2.55 -8.36 18.16
N PRO A 161 1.79 -9.28 18.77
CA PRO A 161 2.30 -10.03 19.91
C PRO A 161 3.46 -10.95 19.50
N SER A 162 4.41 -11.17 20.42
CA SER A 162 5.50 -12.10 20.19
C SER A 162 4.97 -13.53 20.02
N GLY A 163 5.62 -14.31 19.14
CA GLY A 163 5.22 -15.70 18.86
C GLY A 163 4.10 -15.85 17.82
N PHE A 164 3.57 -14.76 17.28
CA PHE A 164 2.67 -14.81 16.13
C PHE A 164 3.45 -15.19 14.87
N SER A 165 2.86 -16.04 14.05
CA SER A 165 3.39 -16.46 12.76
C SER A 165 2.38 -16.21 11.65
N VAL A 166 2.87 -16.09 10.43
CA VAL A 166 2.02 -15.92 9.26
C VAL A 166 1.32 -17.25 8.95
N ARG A 167 -0.03 -17.26 8.93
CA ARG A 167 -0.88 -18.45 8.71
C ARG A 167 -2.03 -18.15 7.76
N ASN A 168 -2.56 -19.18 7.11
CA ASN A 168 -3.65 -19.01 6.16
C ASN A 168 -5.00 -19.18 6.87
N ILE A 169 -5.90 -18.21 6.69
CA ILE A 169 -7.27 -18.24 7.19
C ILE A 169 -8.22 -18.33 5.98
N PRO A 170 -9.07 -19.37 5.88
CA PRO A 170 -9.98 -19.59 4.78
C PRO A 170 -11.10 -18.55 4.77
N ALA A 171 -11.73 -18.42 3.61
CA ALA A 171 -12.85 -17.51 3.43
C ALA A 171 -13.99 -17.83 4.41
N GLY A 172 -14.48 -16.80 5.10
CA GLY A 172 -15.67 -16.92 5.94
C GLY A 172 -15.40 -17.39 7.36
N ALA A 173 -14.14 -17.41 7.82
CA ALA A 173 -13.82 -17.69 9.22
C ALA A 173 -14.51 -16.67 10.14
N LEU A 174 -15.35 -17.17 11.05
CA LEU A 174 -16.07 -16.35 12.02
C LEU A 174 -15.06 -15.71 12.99
N ALA A 175 -15.18 -14.40 13.20
CA ALA A 175 -14.34 -13.67 14.15
C ALA A 175 -15.04 -13.53 15.51
N TYR A 176 -14.28 -13.63 16.59
CA TYR A 176 -14.74 -13.55 17.98
C TYR A 176 -13.89 -12.54 18.76
N TYR A 177 -14.47 -11.86 19.75
CA TYR A 177 -13.72 -10.90 20.59
C TYR A 177 -12.91 -11.57 21.71
N GLN A 178 -13.22 -12.83 22.02
CA GLN A 178 -12.54 -13.67 23.00
C GLN A 178 -12.48 -15.11 22.46
N PRO A 179 -11.66 -16.01 23.04
CA PRO A 179 -11.66 -17.44 22.69
C PRO A 179 -12.91 -18.16 23.23
N ASP A 180 -14.10 -17.65 22.89
CA ASP A 180 -15.40 -18.16 23.33
C ASP A 180 -16.43 -17.97 22.20
N ALA A 181 -17.11 -19.06 21.84
CA ALA A 181 -18.14 -19.10 20.79
C ALA A 181 -19.33 -18.14 21.03
N ASN A 182 -19.55 -17.67 22.25
CA ASN A 182 -20.59 -16.70 22.59
C ASN A 182 -20.18 -15.25 22.33
N THR A 183 -18.92 -14.99 21.95
CA THR A 183 -18.36 -13.64 21.76
C THR A 183 -18.20 -13.28 20.28
N TYR A 184 -19.10 -13.78 19.43
CA TYR A 184 -19.07 -13.52 17.99
C TYR A 184 -19.06 -12.02 17.69
N ALA A 185 -18.10 -11.60 16.87
CA ALA A 185 -17.85 -10.19 16.56
C ALA A 185 -18.82 -9.61 15.52
N GLY A 186 -19.71 -10.42 14.95
CA GLY A 186 -20.67 -9.98 13.94
C GLY A 186 -20.13 -9.92 12.51
N PHE A 187 -18.90 -10.41 12.29
CA PHE A 187 -18.28 -10.43 10.97
C PHE A 187 -17.40 -11.67 10.75
N ASN A 188 -17.01 -11.88 9.50
CA ASN A 188 -16.09 -12.93 9.08
C ASN A 188 -14.80 -12.30 8.61
N LEU A 189 -13.66 -12.90 8.94
CA LEU A 189 -12.39 -12.48 8.36
C LEU A 189 -12.36 -12.77 6.85
N PRO A 190 -11.88 -11.81 6.03
CA PRO A 190 -11.59 -12.06 4.64
C PRO A 190 -10.58 -13.21 4.48
N PRO A 191 -10.69 -14.03 3.42
CA PRO A 191 -9.67 -15.03 3.12
C PRO A 191 -8.32 -14.38 2.94
N GLY A 192 -7.28 -15.01 3.48
CA GLY A 192 -5.92 -14.55 3.26
C GLY A 192 -4.94 -15.02 4.30
N THR A 193 -3.77 -14.43 4.20
CA THR A 193 -2.63 -14.72 5.06
C THR A 193 -2.59 -13.70 6.18
N TRP A 194 -2.67 -14.14 7.43
CA TRP A 194 -2.75 -13.31 8.62
C TRP A 194 -1.67 -13.65 9.64
N TYR A 195 -1.32 -12.71 10.51
CA TYR A 195 -0.51 -13.01 11.68
C TYR A 195 -1.38 -13.64 12.76
N ALA A 196 -1.02 -14.85 13.17
CA ALA A 196 -1.83 -15.68 14.04
C ALA A 196 -0.97 -16.34 15.14
N GLY A 197 -1.51 -16.37 16.36
CA GLY A 197 -0.86 -16.93 17.55
C GLY A 197 -0.93 -18.46 17.63
N ALA A 198 -0.59 -18.98 18.80
CA ALA A 198 -0.85 -20.38 19.14
C ALA A 198 -2.35 -20.58 19.42
N ALA A 199 -2.81 -21.84 19.30
CA ALA A 199 -4.19 -22.15 19.66
C ALA A 199 -4.35 -22.19 21.19
N GLU A 200 -5.37 -21.50 21.69
CA GLU A 200 -5.79 -21.48 23.09
C GLU A 200 -7.31 -21.73 23.14
N ASP A 201 -7.72 -22.72 23.92
CA ASP A 201 -9.13 -23.12 24.08
C ASP A 201 -9.89 -23.39 22.77
N GLY A 202 -9.18 -23.87 21.75
CA GLY A 202 -9.75 -24.18 20.43
C GLY A 202 -9.89 -22.96 19.52
N PHE A 203 -9.33 -21.82 19.90
CA PHE A 203 -9.27 -20.60 19.08
C PHE A 203 -7.83 -20.19 18.82
N VAL A 204 -7.61 -19.42 17.76
CA VAL A 204 -6.34 -18.78 17.45
C VAL A 204 -6.58 -17.28 17.42
N GLU A 205 -5.77 -16.54 18.18
CA GLU A 205 -5.76 -15.08 18.13
C GLU A 205 -5.14 -14.62 16.81
N VAL A 206 -5.78 -13.64 16.17
CA VAL A 206 -5.40 -13.05 14.89
C VAL A 206 -5.16 -11.57 15.11
N TRP A 207 -3.94 -11.14 14.79
CA TRP A 207 -3.57 -9.74 14.83
C TRP A 207 -3.99 -9.09 13.51
N ILE A 208 -4.85 -8.07 13.61
CA ILE A 208 -5.39 -7.37 12.43
C ILE A 208 -4.49 -6.19 12.07
N ALA A 209 -4.34 -5.28 13.02
CA ALA A 209 -3.58 -4.06 12.86
C ALA A 209 -3.33 -3.45 14.24
N CYS A 210 -2.34 -2.57 14.30
CA CYS A 210 -1.92 -1.89 15.50
C CYS A 210 -3.06 -1.16 16.27
N GLN A 211 -3.96 -0.51 15.54
CA GLN A 211 -5.09 0.26 16.10
C GLN A 211 -6.37 -0.57 16.25
N ALA A 212 -6.34 -1.85 15.88
CA ALA A 212 -7.49 -2.73 15.95
C ALA A 212 -7.40 -3.65 17.17
N THR A 213 -8.54 -4.00 17.74
CA THR A 213 -8.60 -5.11 18.70
C THR A 213 -8.32 -6.41 17.96
N ASN A 214 -7.46 -7.26 18.53
CA ASN A 214 -7.26 -8.61 18.02
C ASN A 214 -8.58 -9.38 18.04
N VAL A 215 -8.72 -10.34 17.13
CA VAL A 215 -9.89 -11.22 17.09
C VAL A 215 -9.45 -12.66 17.16
N PHE A 216 -10.36 -13.53 17.54
CA PHE A 216 -10.14 -14.95 17.62
C PHE A 216 -10.89 -15.64 16.49
N VAL A 217 -10.31 -16.68 15.91
CA VAL A 217 -10.98 -17.60 14.98
C VAL A 217 -10.89 -19.02 15.52
N PRO A 218 -11.83 -19.92 15.22
CA PRO A 218 -11.71 -21.32 15.62
C PRO A 218 -10.46 -21.94 15.01
N ALA A 219 -9.67 -22.67 15.80
CA ALA A 219 -8.36 -23.17 15.43
C ALA A 219 -8.42 -24.16 14.25
N GLU A 220 -9.53 -24.87 14.09
CA GLU A 220 -9.79 -25.74 12.94
C GLU A 220 -9.88 -24.98 11.60
N ASN A 221 -10.04 -23.66 11.64
CA ASN A 221 -10.03 -22.79 10.48
C ASN A 221 -8.63 -22.20 10.20
N VAL A 222 -7.56 -22.59 10.89
CA VAL A 222 -6.21 -22.05 10.64
C VAL A 222 -5.30 -23.15 10.15
N ASN A 223 -4.74 -22.98 8.94
CA ASN A 223 -3.78 -23.90 8.32
C ASN A 223 -2.36 -23.32 8.33
#